data_AF-A0A2N6NGF9-F1
#
_entry.id   AF-A0A2N6NGF9-F1
#
_cell.length_a   1.000
_cell.length_b   1.000
_cell.length_c   1.000
_cell.angle_alpha   90.00
_cell.angle_beta   90.00
_cell.angle_gamma   90.00
#
_symmetry.space_group_name_H-M   'P 1'
#
loop_
_entity.id
_entity.type
_entity.pdbx_description
1 polymer ?
#
loop_
_entity_poly.entity_id
_entity_poly.type
_entity_poly.pdbx_seq_one_letter_code
_entity_poly.pdbx_strand_id
1 'polypeptide(L)'
;MASKIEIYRDLENQIQTQVDSGNYNLVVFQLTTQLLRLNPEYYTIWNIRRGCLLYTILSRSKDQPASNAQDGRSDEEKQDSDESSLHSELSFAMPLLIKSPKCYWIWNYRWWILSQTIRRLSVQAACTIWEVELGLTSKMLDRDQRNFHAWGYRRAELQRRGGEPAFLGQELDTVREGLNLGPEDQSLWYYHQFLMLEIIQDGDRDNIAPALTVSARVAYMKHEIYEIKDLLEDYINVKWIYQALLEYTLSLRRLEKRSRGDNDDAGNLRAWLEKLVALDPTPRGRWNDFDREIGEMG
;
A
#
# COMPACT_ATOMS: atom_id res chain seq x y z
N MET A 1 -26.19 13.78 23.67
CA MET A 1 -24.82 14.19 23.25
C MET A 1 -23.89 14.28 24.46
N ALA A 2 -24.29 14.93 25.56
CA ALA A 2 -23.52 14.99 26.82
C ALA A 2 -23.09 13.61 27.36
N SER A 3 -24.00 12.64 27.45
CA SER A 3 -23.69 11.29 27.94
C SER A 3 -22.61 10.53 27.15
N LYS A 4 -22.50 10.73 25.83
CA LYS A 4 -21.43 10.08 25.02
C LYS A 4 -20.06 10.68 25.30
N ILE A 5 -19.99 11.98 25.57
CA ILE A 5 -18.75 12.68 25.89
C ILE A 5 -18.28 12.29 27.30
N GLU A 6 -19.21 12.15 28.24
CA GLU A 6 -18.91 11.67 29.60
C GLU A 6 -18.34 10.26 29.58
N ILE A 7 -18.98 9.32 28.88
CA ILE A 7 -18.47 7.95 28.70
C ILE A 7 -17.08 7.96 28.06
N TYR A 8 -16.88 8.78 27.02
CA TYR A 8 -15.58 8.88 26.35
C TYR A 8 -14.48 9.35 27.31
N ARG A 9 -14.72 10.42 28.07
CA ARG A 9 -13.77 10.98 29.03
C ARG A 9 -13.47 10.02 30.18
N ASP A 10 -14.50 9.32 30.66
CA ASP A 10 -14.34 8.30 31.68
C ASP A 10 -13.44 7.14 31.20
N LEU A 11 -13.69 6.62 30.00
CA LEU A 11 -12.84 5.59 29.39
C LEU A 11 -11.39 6.07 29.22
N GLU A 12 -11.20 7.29 28.73
CA GLU A 12 -9.87 7.89 28.57
C GLU A 12 -9.13 8.01 29.91
N ASN A 13 -9.79 8.52 30.95
CA ASN A 13 -9.21 8.65 32.29
C ASN A 13 -8.84 7.29 32.90
N GLN A 14 -9.70 6.27 32.75
CA GLN A 14 -9.42 4.92 33.24
C GLN A 14 -8.21 4.30 32.55
N ILE A 15 -8.08 4.49 31.22
CA ILE A 15 -6.92 4.02 30.46
C ILE A 15 -5.65 4.76 30.93
N GLN A 16 -5.70 6.09 31.01
CA GLN A 16 -4.54 6.90 31.35
C GLN A 16 -4.00 6.56 32.74
N THR A 17 -4.88 6.42 33.74
CA THR A 17 -4.50 6.06 35.12
C THR A 17 -3.73 4.74 35.19
N GLN A 18 -4.10 3.75 34.37
CA GLN A 18 -3.43 2.45 34.33
C GLN A 18 -2.10 2.54 33.56
N VAL A 19 -2.08 3.25 32.43
CA VAL A 19 -0.88 3.38 31.58
C VAL A 19 0.21 4.22 32.25
N ASP A 20 -0.15 5.25 33.02
CA ASP A 20 0.80 6.05 33.82
C ASP A 20 1.53 5.21 34.87
N SER A 21 0.90 4.13 35.33
CA SER A 21 1.48 3.15 36.24
C SER A 21 2.30 2.06 35.51
N GLY A 22 2.49 2.17 34.19
CA GLY A 22 3.16 1.17 33.34
C GLY A 22 2.36 -0.12 33.13
N ASN A 23 1.07 -0.12 33.47
CA ASN A 23 0.25 -1.33 33.54
C ASN A 23 -0.45 -1.62 32.21
N TYR A 24 0.23 -2.33 31.31
CA TYR A 24 -0.39 -2.88 30.10
C TYR A 24 -0.98 -4.26 30.44
N ASN A 25 -2.31 -4.35 30.53
CA ASN A 25 -3.00 -5.60 30.88
C ASN A 25 -4.31 -5.81 30.11
N LEU A 26 -4.98 -6.93 30.39
CA LEU A 26 -6.24 -7.30 29.71
C LEU A 26 -7.39 -6.32 30.00
N VAL A 27 -7.42 -5.68 31.17
CA VAL A 27 -8.42 -4.65 31.49
C VAL A 27 -8.21 -3.43 30.60
N VAL A 28 -6.97 -2.93 30.51
CA VAL A 28 -6.63 -1.81 29.61
C VAL A 28 -6.94 -2.17 28.16
N PHE A 29 -6.62 -3.39 27.73
CA PHE A 29 -6.97 -3.88 26.40
C PHE A 29 -8.48 -3.81 26.13
N GLN A 30 -9.32 -4.27 27.07
CA GLN A 30 -10.78 -4.17 26.96
C GLN A 30 -11.28 -2.73 26.92
N LEU A 31 -10.68 -1.82 27.70
CA LEU A 31 -11.00 -0.39 27.64
C LEU A 31 -10.65 0.21 26.27
N THR A 32 -9.49 -0.15 25.68
CA THR A 32 -9.14 0.30 24.31
C THR A 32 -10.17 -0.15 23.28
N THR A 33 -10.71 -1.38 23.40
CA THR A 33 -11.78 -1.89 22.53
C THR A 33 -13.02 -0.99 22.56
N GLN A 34 -13.43 -0.56 23.75
CA GLN A 34 -14.60 0.30 23.93
C GLN A 34 -14.34 1.69 23.32
N LEU A 35 -13.18 2.28 23.61
CA LEU A 35 -12.84 3.61 23.16
C LEU A 35 -12.67 3.68 21.63
N LEU A 36 -11.97 2.71 21.02
CA LEU A 36 -11.77 2.68 19.56
C LEU A 36 -13.07 2.47 18.76
N ARG A 37 -14.08 1.82 19.35
CA ARG A 37 -15.43 1.75 18.76
C ARG A 37 -16.14 3.12 18.75
N LEU A 38 -15.80 4.00 19.69
CA LEU A 38 -16.28 5.37 19.74
C LEU A 38 -15.48 6.30 18.82
N ASN A 39 -14.15 6.18 18.83
CA ASN A 39 -13.23 7.04 18.07
C ASN A 39 -12.02 6.24 17.53
N PRO A 40 -12.09 5.74 16.29
CA PRO A 40 -10.96 5.05 15.66
C PRO A 40 -9.83 6.00 15.24
N GLU A 41 -10.02 7.32 15.25
CA GLU A 41 -8.97 8.29 14.89
C GLU A 41 -7.98 8.56 16.04
N TYR A 42 -8.24 8.01 17.24
CA TYR A 42 -7.40 8.27 18.39
C TYR A 42 -6.12 7.42 18.41
N TYR A 43 -5.06 7.96 17.82
CA TYR A 43 -3.76 7.28 17.67
C TYR A 43 -3.18 6.73 18.98
N THR A 44 -3.29 7.47 20.09
CA THR A 44 -2.72 7.07 21.38
C THR A 44 -3.31 5.73 21.86
N ILE A 45 -4.60 5.51 21.63
CA ILE A 45 -5.30 4.30 22.06
C ILE A 45 -4.88 3.10 21.23
N TRP A 46 -4.62 3.28 19.93
CA TRP A 46 -4.00 2.22 19.12
C TRP A 46 -2.61 1.85 19.62
N ASN A 47 -1.79 2.82 20.04
CA ASN A 47 -0.47 2.55 20.61
C ASN A 47 -0.56 1.76 21.91
N ILE A 48 -1.47 2.15 22.80
CA ILE A 48 -1.71 1.45 24.07
C ILE A 48 -2.20 0.02 23.80
N ARG A 49 -3.12 -0.16 22.84
CA ARG A 49 -3.62 -1.48 22.44
C ARG A 49 -2.49 -2.39 21.93
N ARG A 50 -1.58 -1.86 21.11
CA ARG A 50 -0.36 -2.58 20.67
C ARG A 50 0.51 -3.00 21.85
N GLY A 51 0.69 -2.11 22.83
CA GLY A 51 1.39 -2.42 24.08
C GLY A 51 0.75 -3.58 24.83
N CYS A 52 -0.57 -3.53 25.07
CA CYS A 52 -1.31 -4.63 25.71
C CYS A 52 -1.11 -5.96 24.96
N LEU A 53 -1.22 -5.97 23.63
CA LEU A 53 -1.00 -7.19 22.85
C LEU A 53 0.42 -7.74 23.05
N LEU A 54 1.44 -6.89 22.93
CA LEU A 54 2.83 -7.31 23.03
C LEU A 54 3.23 -7.79 24.43
N TYR A 55 2.68 -7.18 25.47
CA TYR A 55 3.08 -7.47 26.86
C TYR A 55 2.23 -8.54 27.54
N THR A 56 0.99 -8.81 27.05
CA THR A 56 0.06 -9.68 27.79
C THR A 56 -0.68 -10.73 26.98
N ILE A 57 -0.84 -10.57 25.67
CA ILE A 57 -1.66 -11.48 24.86
C ILE A 57 -0.78 -12.33 23.96
N LEU A 58 0.13 -11.68 23.23
CA LEU A 58 1.07 -12.36 22.34
C LEU A 58 2.24 -12.93 23.15
N SER A 59 2.70 -14.10 22.71
CA SER A 59 3.87 -14.78 23.27
C SER A 59 5.13 -13.93 23.09
N ARG A 60 6.24 -14.25 23.76
CA ARG A 60 7.49 -13.53 23.50
C ARG A 60 8.01 -13.84 22.10
N SER A 61 8.41 -12.79 21.37
CA SER A 61 9.02 -12.95 20.05
C SER A 61 10.43 -13.53 20.17
N LYS A 62 10.87 -14.33 19.18
CA LYS A 62 12.20 -14.97 19.14
C LYS A 62 13.37 -13.99 19.24
N ASP A 63 13.16 -12.72 18.90
CA ASP A 63 14.20 -11.68 18.94
C ASP A 63 14.37 -11.01 20.32
N GLN A 64 13.57 -11.37 21.32
CA GLN A 64 13.69 -10.80 22.68
C GLN A 64 14.68 -11.61 23.53
N PRO A 65 15.53 -10.96 24.35
CA PRO A 65 16.46 -11.66 25.23
C PRO A 65 15.71 -12.59 26.19
N ALA A 66 16.30 -13.78 26.40
CA ALA A 66 15.76 -14.79 27.30
C ALA A 66 15.53 -14.19 28.71
N SER A 67 14.30 -14.29 29.22
CA SER A 67 14.04 -14.08 30.65
C SER A 67 13.98 -15.41 31.38
N ASN A 68 14.31 -15.40 32.67
CA ASN A 68 14.22 -16.55 33.57
C ASN A 68 12.79 -17.12 33.77
N ALA A 69 11.75 -16.52 33.18
CA ALA A 69 10.40 -17.06 33.16
C ALA A 69 10.26 -18.06 31.99
N GLN A 70 10.23 -19.35 32.30
CA GLN A 70 9.89 -20.39 31.32
C GLN A 70 8.38 -20.39 31.09
N ASP A 71 7.94 -19.89 29.93
CA ASP A 71 6.62 -20.19 29.39
C ASP A 71 6.61 -21.66 28.98
N GLY A 72 5.96 -22.50 29.80
CA GLY A 72 5.92 -23.96 29.68
C GLY A 72 5.16 -24.49 28.45
N ARG A 73 4.58 -23.61 27.63
CA ARG A 73 3.94 -23.96 26.36
C ARG A 73 4.97 -24.35 25.29
N SER A 74 4.61 -25.29 24.44
CA SER A 74 5.38 -25.67 23.26
C SER A 74 5.44 -24.52 22.24
N ASP A 75 6.38 -24.57 21.29
CA ASP A 75 6.46 -23.57 20.22
C ASP A 75 5.23 -23.61 19.31
N GLU A 76 4.64 -24.79 19.10
CA GLU A 76 3.38 -24.97 18.34
C GLU A 76 2.21 -24.31 19.07
N GLU A 77 2.06 -24.56 20.38
CA GLU A 77 1.00 -23.94 21.21
C GLU A 77 1.11 -22.40 21.25
N LYS A 78 2.33 -21.87 21.24
CA LYS A 78 2.58 -20.43 21.15
C LYS A 78 2.18 -19.86 19.79
N GLN A 79 2.52 -20.56 18.70
CA GLN A 79 2.14 -20.15 17.34
C GLN A 79 0.63 -20.15 17.16
N ASP A 80 -0.06 -21.20 17.57
CA ASP A 80 -1.53 -21.30 17.46
C ASP A 80 -2.24 -20.22 18.28
N SER A 81 -1.75 -19.96 19.50
CA SER A 81 -2.26 -18.89 20.36
C SER A 81 -2.03 -17.50 19.76
N ASP A 82 -0.83 -17.23 19.22
CA ASP A 82 -0.50 -15.97 18.58
C ASP A 82 -1.32 -15.79 17.29
N GLU A 83 -1.48 -16.84 16.48
CA GLU A 83 -2.30 -16.82 15.25
C GLU A 83 -3.75 -16.46 15.54
N SER A 84 -4.37 -17.15 16.51
CA SER A 84 -5.74 -16.88 16.95
C SER A 84 -5.92 -15.44 17.44
N SER A 85 -4.94 -14.94 18.20
CA SER A 85 -4.96 -13.56 18.71
C SER A 85 -4.84 -12.53 17.57
N LEU A 86 -3.92 -12.73 16.62
CA LEU A 86 -3.72 -11.84 15.48
C LEU A 86 -4.95 -11.83 14.55
N HIS A 87 -5.55 -13.00 14.30
CA HIS A 87 -6.80 -13.12 13.53
C HIS A 87 -7.97 -12.40 14.21
N SER A 88 -8.10 -12.54 15.53
CA SER A 88 -9.11 -11.82 16.32
C SER A 88 -8.95 -10.31 16.20
N GLU A 89 -7.71 -9.80 16.16
CA GLU A 89 -7.43 -8.38 16.00
C GLU A 89 -7.75 -7.83 14.61
N LEU A 90 -7.44 -8.58 13.56
CA LEU A 90 -7.90 -8.24 12.21
C LEU A 90 -9.42 -8.19 12.15
N SER A 91 -10.09 -9.17 12.77
CA SER A 91 -11.56 -9.24 12.87
C SER A 91 -12.15 -8.07 13.66
N PHE A 92 -11.51 -7.64 14.74
CA PHE A 92 -11.91 -6.45 15.51
C PHE A 92 -11.81 -5.17 14.69
N ALA A 93 -10.74 -5.02 13.90
CA ALA A 93 -10.53 -3.83 13.08
C ALA A 93 -11.47 -3.75 11.86
N MET A 94 -11.99 -4.87 11.38
CA MET A 94 -12.89 -4.92 10.21
C MET A 94 -14.13 -4.01 10.29
N PRO A 95 -15.00 -4.10 11.33
CA PRO A 95 -16.17 -3.23 11.43
C PRO A 95 -15.80 -1.75 11.59
N LEU A 96 -14.64 -1.45 12.19
CA LEU A 96 -14.15 -0.08 12.28
C LEU A 96 -13.75 0.44 10.90
N LEU A 97 -13.06 -0.38 10.11
CA LEU A 97 -12.65 -0.04 8.74
C LEU A 97 -13.85 0.20 7.83
N ILE A 98 -14.85 -0.68 7.87
CA ILE A 98 -16.07 -0.53 7.05
C ILE A 98 -16.78 0.79 7.34
N LYS A 99 -16.81 1.20 8.61
CA LYS A 99 -17.42 2.46 9.07
C LYS A 99 -16.57 3.68 8.76
N SER A 100 -15.24 3.55 8.85
CA SER A 100 -14.27 4.65 8.69
C SER A 100 -13.17 4.25 7.69
N PRO A 101 -13.51 4.07 6.39
CA PRO A 101 -12.63 3.44 5.40
C PRO A 101 -11.35 4.22 5.09
N LYS A 102 -11.30 5.51 5.45
CA LYS A 102 -10.16 6.42 5.25
C LYS A 102 -9.43 6.78 6.56
N CYS A 103 -9.74 6.10 7.66
CA CYS A 103 -9.04 6.29 8.93
C CYS A 103 -7.64 5.68 8.85
N TYR A 104 -6.62 6.53 8.80
CA TYR A 104 -5.21 6.12 8.69
C TYR A 104 -4.80 5.12 9.77
N TRP A 105 -5.24 5.33 11.02
CA TRP A 105 -4.81 4.54 12.15
C TRP A 105 -5.31 3.10 12.12
N ILE A 106 -6.46 2.84 11.49
CA ILE A 106 -6.94 1.47 11.27
C ILE A 106 -6.00 0.76 10.30
N TRP A 107 -5.69 1.36 9.15
CA TRP A 107 -4.76 0.79 8.17
C TRP A 107 -3.37 0.58 8.75
N ASN A 108 -2.86 1.55 9.51
CA ASN A 108 -1.58 1.45 10.20
C ASN A 108 -1.56 0.29 11.21
N TYR A 109 -2.65 0.12 11.97
CA TYR A 109 -2.78 -0.97 12.92
C TYR A 109 -2.82 -2.34 12.24
N ARG A 110 -3.61 -2.49 11.17
CA ARG A 110 -3.66 -3.74 10.39
C ARG A 110 -2.28 -4.10 9.83
N TRP A 111 -1.56 -3.11 9.30
CA TRP A 111 -0.19 -3.30 8.82
C TRP A 111 0.76 -3.75 9.93
N TRP A 112 0.63 -3.16 11.12
CA TRP A 112 1.39 -3.61 12.28
C TRP A 112 1.04 -5.07 12.65
N ILE A 113 -0.22 -5.48 12.62
CA ILE A 113 -0.62 -6.88 12.85
C ILE A 113 0.04 -7.82 11.83
N LEU A 114 0.05 -7.45 10.54
CA LEU A 114 0.73 -8.24 9.51
C LEU A 114 2.25 -8.34 9.73
N SER A 115 2.89 -7.30 10.25
CA SER A 115 4.30 -7.41 10.66
C SER A 115 4.51 -8.42 11.79
N GLN A 116 3.51 -8.59 12.67
CA GLN A 116 3.56 -9.57 13.76
C GLN A 116 3.36 -10.99 13.25
N THR A 117 2.54 -11.21 12.20
CA THR A 117 2.36 -12.56 11.63
C THR A 117 3.69 -13.09 11.08
N ILE A 118 4.45 -12.27 10.36
CA ILE A 118 5.80 -12.63 9.86
C ILE A 118 6.76 -12.98 11.01
N ARG A 119 6.71 -12.24 12.12
CA ARG A 119 7.66 -12.41 13.23
C ARG A 119 7.38 -13.61 14.12
N ARG A 120 6.16 -14.15 14.08
CA ARG A 120 5.64 -15.05 15.13
C ARG A 120 5.15 -16.38 14.58
N LEU A 121 4.58 -16.37 13.38
CA LEU A 121 3.95 -17.53 12.80
C LEU A 121 4.89 -18.25 11.83
N SER A 122 4.49 -19.46 11.42
CA SER A 122 5.11 -20.12 10.28
C SER A 122 4.90 -19.31 8.99
N VAL A 123 5.77 -19.49 8.00
CA VAL A 123 5.63 -18.84 6.68
C VAL A 123 4.27 -19.14 6.08
N GLN A 124 3.80 -20.39 6.19
CA GLN A 124 2.52 -20.81 5.63
C GLN A 124 1.34 -20.08 6.28
N ALA A 125 1.29 -20.03 7.62
CA ALA A 125 0.22 -19.34 8.35
C ALA A 125 0.21 -17.83 8.08
N ALA A 126 1.40 -17.22 8.04
CA ALA A 126 1.53 -15.82 7.65
C ALA A 126 1.01 -15.60 6.22
N CYS A 127 1.39 -16.42 5.24
CA CYS A 127 0.91 -16.31 3.86
C CYS A 127 -0.62 -16.36 3.79
N THR A 128 -1.27 -17.31 4.47
CA THR A 128 -2.74 -17.43 4.50
C THR A 128 -3.42 -16.17 5.03
N ILE A 129 -2.91 -15.57 6.11
CA ILE A 129 -3.46 -14.29 6.62
C ILE A 129 -3.31 -13.17 5.58
N TRP A 130 -2.16 -13.09 4.91
CA TRP A 130 -1.93 -12.08 3.88
C TRP A 130 -2.81 -12.29 2.64
N GLU A 131 -3.25 -13.53 2.33
CA GLU A 131 -4.21 -13.78 1.22
C GLU A 131 -5.57 -13.16 1.53
N VAL A 132 -6.02 -13.32 2.77
CA VAL A 132 -7.29 -12.75 3.24
C VAL A 132 -7.24 -11.22 3.19
N GLU A 133 -6.13 -10.62 3.61
CA GLU A 133 -5.96 -9.17 3.57
C GLU A 133 -5.88 -8.60 2.14
N LEU A 134 -5.29 -9.34 1.20
CA LEU A 134 -5.31 -8.96 -0.21
C LEU A 134 -6.75 -8.95 -0.76
N GLY A 135 -7.57 -9.93 -0.35
CA GLY A 135 -9.00 -9.95 -0.66
C GLY A 135 -9.78 -8.80 -0.02
N LEU A 136 -9.35 -8.33 1.16
CA LEU A 136 -9.90 -7.12 1.78
C LEU A 136 -9.60 -5.88 0.93
N THR A 137 -8.36 -5.67 0.49
CA THR A 137 -8.03 -4.49 -0.32
C THR A 137 -8.83 -4.46 -1.62
N SER A 138 -9.00 -5.60 -2.29
CA SER A 138 -9.90 -5.70 -3.45
C SER A 138 -11.31 -5.22 -3.11
N LYS A 139 -11.95 -5.74 -2.05
CA LYS A 139 -13.31 -5.32 -1.64
C LYS A 139 -13.39 -3.83 -1.27
N MET A 140 -12.33 -3.27 -0.70
CA MET A 140 -12.30 -1.85 -0.34
C MET A 140 -12.17 -0.95 -1.58
N LEU A 141 -11.45 -1.41 -2.60
CA LEU A 141 -11.28 -0.74 -3.88
C LEU A 141 -12.52 -0.87 -4.76
N ASP A 142 -13.19 -2.03 -4.78
CA ASP A 142 -14.48 -2.20 -5.46
C ASP A 142 -15.53 -1.21 -4.95
N ARG A 143 -15.45 -0.87 -3.66
CA ARG A 143 -16.35 0.12 -3.03
C ARG A 143 -15.96 1.57 -3.31
N ASP A 144 -14.66 1.86 -3.31
CA ASP A 144 -14.11 3.20 -3.55
C ASP A 144 -12.69 3.08 -4.15
N GLN A 145 -12.60 3.11 -5.47
CA GLN A 145 -11.32 3.05 -6.20
C GLN A 145 -10.42 4.27 -5.93
N ARG A 146 -10.97 5.34 -5.31
CA ARG A 146 -10.23 6.54 -4.89
C ARG A 146 -9.62 6.38 -3.49
N ASN A 147 -9.71 5.19 -2.89
CA ASN A 147 -9.19 4.95 -1.55
C ASN A 147 -7.66 4.78 -1.57
N PHE A 148 -6.96 5.91 -1.37
CA PHE A 148 -5.50 5.97 -1.27
C PHE A 148 -4.90 4.98 -0.26
N HIS A 149 -5.56 4.79 0.89
CA HIS A 149 -5.06 3.87 1.91
C HIS A 149 -5.15 2.41 1.48
N ALA A 150 -6.21 2.03 0.77
CA ALA A 150 -6.36 0.68 0.24
C ALA A 150 -5.29 0.37 -0.81
N TRP A 151 -5.03 1.30 -1.75
CA TRP A 151 -3.94 1.16 -2.72
C TRP A 151 -2.56 1.09 -2.07
N GLY A 152 -2.29 1.95 -1.08
CA GLY A 152 -1.03 1.93 -0.34
C GLY A 152 -0.83 0.62 0.44
N TYR A 153 -1.89 0.10 1.06
CA TYR A 153 -1.88 -1.18 1.76
C TYR A 153 -1.63 -2.33 0.79
N ARG A 154 -2.38 -2.38 -0.32
CA ARG A 154 -2.22 -3.38 -1.38
C ARG A 154 -0.79 -3.40 -1.91
N ARG A 155 -0.21 -2.24 -2.23
CA ARG A 155 1.20 -2.12 -2.65
C ARG A 155 2.15 -2.79 -1.67
N ALA A 156 2.01 -2.50 -0.38
CA ALA A 156 2.88 -3.03 0.65
C ALA A 156 2.72 -4.55 0.82
N GLU A 157 1.51 -5.08 0.58
CA GLU A 157 1.24 -6.53 0.50
C GLU A 157 2.01 -7.21 -0.63
N LEU A 158 2.01 -6.60 -1.82
CA LEU A 158 2.68 -7.16 -3.00
C LEU A 158 4.19 -7.22 -2.86
N GLN A 159 4.80 -6.14 -2.37
CA GLN A 159 6.25 -6.08 -2.18
C GLN A 159 6.76 -7.15 -1.18
N ARG A 160 5.89 -7.64 -0.30
CA ARG A 160 6.26 -8.63 0.73
C ARG A 160 6.06 -10.07 0.30
N ARG A 161 5.11 -10.35 -0.60
CA ARG A 161 4.88 -11.69 -1.14
C ARG A 161 5.98 -12.13 -2.11
N GLY A 162 6.61 -11.18 -2.80
CA GLY A 162 7.37 -11.48 -4.01
C GLY A 162 6.39 -11.75 -5.16
N GLY A 163 6.60 -11.12 -6.31
CA GLY A 163 5.62 -11.17 -7.38
C GLY A 163 5.73 -12.40 -8.25
N GLU A 164 4.57 -13.00 -8.52
CA GLU A 164 4.42 -13.85 -9.68
C GLU A 164 4.08 -12.98 -10.90
N PRO A 165 4.69 -13.19 -12.08
CA PRO A 165 4.38 -12.42 -13.28
C PRO A 165 2.90 -12.40 -13.66
N ALA A 166 2.15 -13.46 -13.36
CA ALA A 166 0.71 -13.54 -13.59
C ALA A 166 -0.07 -12.52 -12.74
N PHE A 167 0.44 -12.22 -11.54
CA PHE A 167 -0.18 -11.26 -10.64
C PHE A 167 -0.02 -9.82 -11.15
N LEU A 168 1.11 -9.51 -11.78
CA LEU A 168 1.38 -8.17 -12.33
C LEU A 168 0.36 -7.77 -13.42
N GLY A 169 0.02 -8.69 -14.33
CA GLY A 169 -0.99 -8.44 -15.36
C GLY A 169 -2.36 -8.13 -14.76
N GLN A 170 -2.78 -8.90 -13.76
CA GLN A 170 -4.05 -8.69 -13.06
C GLN A 170 -4.09 -7.34 -12.32
N GLU A 171 -2.99 -6.93 -11.70
CA GLU A 171 -2.91 -5.62 -11.05
C GLU A 171 -2.98 -4.47 -12.06
N LEU A 172 -2.32 -4.62 -13.22
CA LEU A 172 -2.42 -3.67 -14.32
C LEU A 172 -3.86 -3.58 -14.84
N ASP A 173 -4.56 -4.70 -15.01
CA ASP A 173 -5.99 -4.69 -15.39
C ASP A 173 -6.82 -3.91 -14.36
N THR A 174 -6.63 -4.22 -13.08
CA THR A 174 -7.40 -3.59 -11.98
C THR A 174 -7.20 -2.07 -11.93
N VAL A 175 -5.95 -1.60 -12.06
CA VAL A 175 -5.70 -0.15 -12.05
C VAL A 175 -6.16 0.53 -13.34
N ARG A 176 -6.10 -0.15 -14.50
CA ARG A 176 -6.62 0.36 -15.77
C ARG A 176 -8.13 0.55 -15.73
N GLU A 177 -8.87 -0.42 -15.18
CA GLU A 177 -10.31 -0.26 -14.94
C GLU A 177 -10.61 0.98 -14.10
N GLY A 178 -9.81 1.24 -13.06
CA GLY A 178 -9.95 2.46 -12.28
C GLY A 178 -9.64 3.73 -13.07
N LEU A 179 -8.57 3.73 -13.86
CA LEU A 179 -8.20 4.87 -14.69
C LEU A 179 -9.25 5.18 -15.76
N ASN A 180 -9.93 4.17 -16.31
CA ASN A 180 -11.04 4.35 -17.25
C ASN A 180 -12.27 5.03 -16.61
N LEU A 181 -12.45 4.88 -15.30
CA LEU A 181 -13.57 5.46 -14.56
C LEU A 181 -13.26 6.83 -13.93
N GLY A 182 -11.99 7.11 -13.64
CA GLY A 182 -11.58 8.33 -12.96
C GLY A 182 -10.09 8.64 -13.15
N PRO A 183 -9.67 9.02 -14.36
CA PRO A 183 -8.26 9.30 -14.65
C PRO A 183 -7.75 10.56 -13.95
N GLU A 184 -8.60 11.38 -13.35
CA GLU A 184 -8.17 12.47 -12.47
C GLU A 184 -7.59 12.00 -11.12
N ASP A 185 -7.83 10.75 -10.70
CA ASP A 185 -7.42 10.26 -9.38
C ASP A 185 -5.92 9.97 -9.31
N GLN A 186 -5.23 10.77 -8.50
CA GLN A 186 -3.79 10.65 -8.27
C GLN A 186 -3.36 9.30 -7.67
N SER A 187 -4.21 8.67 -6.85
CA SER A 187 -3.89 7.39 -6.20
C SER A 187 -3.73 6.28 -7.22
N LEU A 188 -4.60 6.27 -8.25
CA LEU A 188 -4.53 5.31 -9.34
C LEU A 188 -3.23 5.46 -10.14
N TRP A 189 -2.85 6.69 -10.48
CA TRP A 189 -1.59 6.96 -11.17
C TRP A 189 -0.36 6.60 -10.34
N TYR A 190 -0.38 6.83 -9.04
CA TYR A 190 0.71 6.43 -8.16
C TYR A 190 0.83 4.91 -8.03
N TYR A 191 -0.30 4.20 -8.02
CA TYR A 191 -0.30 2.75 -8.04
C TYR A 191 0.18 2.19 -9.39
N HIS A 192 -0.31 2.77 -10.49
CA HIS A 192 0.13 2.45 -11.86
C HIS A 192 1.64 2.66 -12.02
N GLN A 193 2.15 3.84 -11.64
CA GLN A 193 3.58 4.15 -11.69
C GLN A 193 4.41 3.18 -10.86
N PHE A 194 3.92 2.75 -9.68
CA PHE A 194 4.57 1.72 -8.91
C PHE A 194 4.69 0.40 -9.69
N LEU A 195 3.61 -0.11 -10.29
CA LEU A 195 3.65 -1.33 -11.10
C LEU A 195 4.60 -1.18 -12.31
N MET A 196 4.59 -0.02 -12.96
CA MET A 196 5.47 0.25 -14.09
C MET A 196 6.95 0.30 -13.70
N LEU A 197 7.29 0.83 -12.53
CA LEU A 197 8.67 0.82 -12.03
C LEU A 197 9.18 -0.61 -11.78
N GLU A 198 8.32 -1.50 -11.28
CA GLU A 198 8.65 -2.93 -11.14
C GLU A 198 8.90 -3.58 -12.53
N ILE A 199 8.21 -3.13 -13.59
CA ILE A 199 8.45 -3.61 -14.96
C ILE A 199 9.72 -3.01 -15.58
N ILE A 200 10.06 -1.76 -15.28
CA ILE A 200 11.15 -1.03 -15.94
C ILE A 200 12.51 -1.33 -15.30
N GLN A 201 12.58 -1.47 -13.97
CA GLN A 201 13.86 -1.62 -13.27
C GLN A 201 14.46 -3.01 -13.50
N ASP A 202 15.57 -3.05 -14.25
CA ASP A 202 16.36 -4.25 -14.49
C ASP A 202 17.47 -4.37 -13.43
N GLY A 203 17.42 -5.42 -12.61
CA GLY A 203 18.60 -5.86 -11.84
C GLY A 203 18.74 -5.48 -10.36
N ASP A 204 17.72 -5.01 -9.64
CA ASP A 204 17.78 -4.95 -8.17
C ASP A 204 17.06 -6.14 -7.51
N ARG A 205 17.58 -6.60 -6.36
CA ARG A 205 17.22 -7.89 -5.73
C ARG A 205 15.79 -7.96 -5.17
N ASP A 206 15.05 -6.86 -5.22
CA ASP A 206 13.73 -6.71 -4.60
C ASP A 206 12.61 -6.38 -5.61
N ASN A 207 12.82 -6.63 -6.90
CA ASN A 207 11.77 -6.45 -7.92
C ASN A 207 10.68 -7.53 -7.78
N ILE A 208 9.41 -7.14 -7.90
CA ILE A 208 8.24 -8.02 -7.95
C ILE A 208 8.33 -9.00 -9.14
N ALA A 209 8.94 -8.64 -10.26
CA ALA A 209 9.01 -9.48 -11.45
C ALA A 209 10.46 -9.62 -11.98
N PRO A 210 11.38 -10.24 -11.21
CA PRO A 210 12.79 -10.33 -11.58
C PRO A 210 13.00 -11.26 -12.78
N ALA A 211 12.05 -12.17 -13.04
CA ALA A 211 12.10 -13.15 -14.12
C ALA A 211 11.63 -12.63 -15.50
N LEU A 212 11.14 -11.38 -15.60
CA LEU A 212 10.68 -10.86 -16.89
C LEU A 212 11.84 -10.61 -17.85
N THR A 213 11.76 -11.22 -19.03
CA THR A 213 12.68 -10.94 -20.14
C THR A 213 12.52 -9.50 -20.62
N VAL A 214 13.58 -8.95 -21.23
CA VAL A 214 13.51 -7.62 -21.86
C VAL A 214 12.37 -7.53 -22.87
N SER A 215 12.14 -8.58 -23.66
CA SER A 215 11.03 -8.62 -24.63
C SER A 215 9.65 -8.54 -23.96
N ALA A 216 9.46 -9.22 -22.82
CA ALA A 216 8.21 -9.14 -22.06
C ALA A 216 8.01 -7.75 -21.45
N ARG A 217 9.07 -7.15 -20.89
CA ARG A 217 9.04 -5.76 -20.37
C ARG A 217 8.65 -4.77 -21.47
N VAL A 218 9.25 -4.89 -22.65
CA VAL A 218 8.92 -4.07 -23.83
C VAL A 218 7.44 -4.26 -24.24
N ALA A 219 6.93 -5.49 -24.21
CA ALA A 219 5.53 -5.76 -24.54
C ALA A 219 4.56 -5.07 -23.56
N TYR A 220 4.81 -5.17 -22.25
CA TYR A 220 4.02 -4.46 -21.23
C TYR A 220 4.07 -2.94 -21.45
N MET A 221 5.27 -2.38 -21.64
CA MET A 221 5.43 -0.94 -21.88
C MET A 221 4.65 -0.45 -23.11
N LYS A 222 4.67 -1.20 -24.21
CA LYS A 222 3.92 -0.86 -25.43
C LYS A 222 2.42 -0.92 -25.21
N HIS A 223 1.94 -1.94 -24.50
CA HIS A 223 0.53 -2.09 -24.15
C HIS A 223 0.06 -0.92 -23.30
N GLU A 224 0.80 -0.59 -22.24
CA GLU A 224 0.42 0.50 -21.33
C GLU A 224 0.45 1.88 -22.02
N ILE A 225 1.43 2.13 -22.90
CA ILE A 225 1.43 3.36 -23.72
C ILE A 225 0.21 3.41 -24.65
N TYR A 226 -0.22 2.27 -25.20
CA TYR A 226 -1.42 2.20 -26.04
C TYR A 226 -2.68 2.53 -25.22
N GLU A 227 -2.88 1.90 -24.07
CA GLU A 227 -4.04 2.14 -23.19
C GLU A 227 -4.10 3.60 -22.71
N ILE A 228 -2.96 4.21 -22.39
CA ILE A 228 -2.91 5.62 -21.96
C ILE A 228 -3.19 6.57 -23.14
N LYS A 229 -2.83 6.20 -24.37
CA LYS A 229 -3.21 6.96 -25.57
C LYS A 229 -4.71 6.87 -25.84
N ASP A 230 -5.31 5.70 -25.61
CA ASP A 230 -6.76 5.51 -25.70
C ASP A 230 -7.49 6.41 -24.68
N LEU A 231 -7.04 6.41 -23.41
CA LEU A 231 -7.51 7.37 -22.39
C LEU A 231 -7.37 8.83 -22.81
N LEU A 232 -6.30 9.18 -23.53
CA LEU A 232 -6.07 10.55 -23.97
C LEU A 232 -7.15 11.04 -24.96
N GLU A 233 -7.80 10.15 -25.71
CA GLU A 233 -8.85 10.52 -26.67
C GLU A 233 -10.03 11.21 -25.97
N ASP A 234 -10.41 10.71 -24.78
CA ASP A 234 -11.53 11.23 -24.01
C ASP A 234 -11.10 12.27 -22.94
N TYR A 235 -9.86 12.18 -22.43
CA TYR A 235 -9.42 12.92 -21.24
C TYR A 235 -8.25 13.90 -21.48
N ILE A 236 -8.40 14.78 -22.47
CA ILE A 236 -7.36 15.73 -22.93
C ILE A 236 -6.85 16.77 -21.90
N ASN A 237 -7.47 16.88 -20.72
CA ASN A 237 -7.10 17.86 -19.70
C ASN A 237 -6.62 17.21 -18.39
N VAL A 238 -6.28 15.91 -18.42
CA VAL A 238 -5.71 15.21 -17.28
C VAL A 238 -4.19 15.19 -17.41
N LYS A 239 -3.49 15.92 -16.53
CA LYS A 239 -2.02 16.03 -16.58
C LYS A 239 -1.30 14.68 -16.48
N TRP A 240 -1.86 13.76 -15.69
CA TRP A 240 -1.22 12.48 -15.39
C TRP A 240 -1.05 11.60 -16.62
N ILE A 241 -1.99 11.68 -17.58
CA ILE A 241 -1.90 10.99 -18.88
C ILE A 241 -0.63 11.43 -19.62
N TYR A 242 -0.43 12.74 -19.76
CA TYR A 242 0.76 13.28 -20.45
C TYR A 242 2.06 12.95 -19.72
N GLN A 243 2.07 13.05 -18.39
CA GLN A 243 3.23 12.68 -17.59
C GLN A 243 3.58 11.20 -17.78
N ALA A 244 2.60 10.30 -17.71
CA ALA A 244 2.79 8.87 -17.91
C ALA A 244 3.27 8.53 -19.33
N LEU A 245 2.69 9.15 -20.37
CA LEU A 245 3.14 8.97 -21.75
C LEU A 245 4.60 9.38 -21.95
N LEU A 246 5.03 10.50 -21.36
CA LEU A 246 6.43 10.93 -21.40
C LEU A 246 7.34 9.94 -20.69
N GLU A 247 7.05 9.63 -19.42
CA GLU A 247 7.86 8.72 -18.60
C GLU A 247 8.01 7.34 -19.25
N TYR A 248 6.91 6.78 -19.75
CA TYR A 248 6.89 5.43 -20.28
C TYR A 248 7.49 5.34 -21.68
N THR A 249 7.23 6.32 -22.54
CA THR A 249 7.84 6.35 -23.88
C THR A 249 9.35 6.50 -23.79
N LEU A 250 9.86 7.40 -22.94
CA LEU A 250 11.31 7.56 -22.72
C LEU A 250 11.92 6.28 -22.11
N SER A 251 11.24 5.64 -21.15
CA SER A 251 11.68 4.38 -20.57
C SER A 251 11.70 3.22 -21.56
N LEU A 252 10.70 3.12 -22.45
CA LEU A 252 10.64 2.13 -23.51
C LEU A 252 11.83 2.26 -24.47
N ARG A 253 12.18 3.49 -24.87
CA ARG A 253 13.34 3.75 -25.73
C ARG A 253 14.64 3.27 -25.09
N ARG A 254 14.81 3.50 -23.79
CA ARG A 254 15.97 3.00 -23.01
C ARG A 254 16.01 1.46 -22.99
N LEU A 255 14.87 0.81 -22.74
CA LEU A 255 14.76 -0.65 -22.73
C LEU A 255 15.09 -1.26 -24.10
N GLU A 256 14.63 -0.64 -25.19
CA GLU A 256 14.90 -1.08 -26.57
C GLU A 256 16.30 -0.69 -27.06
N LYS A 257 17.07 0.09 -26.28
CA LYS A 257 18.41 0.60 -26.65
C LYS A 257 18.40 1.33 -28.00
N ARG A 258 17.36 2.11 -28.27
CA ARG A 258 17.23 2.86 -29.54
C ARG A 258 18.36 3.86 -29.70
N SER A 259 18.92 3.95 -30.91
CA SER A 259 19.99 4.89 -31.26
C SER A 259 19.50 6.34 -31.32
N ARG A 260 20.42 7.29 -31.13
CA ARG A 260 20.17 8.72 -31.42
C ARG A 260 19.80 8.87 -32.90
N GLY A 261 18.72 9.59 -33.19
CA GLY A 261 18.17 9.78 -34.54
C GLY A 261 16.93 8.95 -34.92
N ASP A 262 16.56 7.94 -34.12
CA ASP A 262 15.26 7.24 -34.23
C ASP A 262 14.15 8.12 -33.65
N ASN A 263 13.59 9.02 -34.47
CA ASN A 263 12.77 10.15 -34.04
C ASN A 263 11.25 9.96 -34.21
N ASP A 264 10.78 8.73 -34.43
CA ASP A 264 9.36 8.45 -34.72
C ASP A 264 8.42 8.99 -33.62
N ASP A 265 8.88 9.05 -32.37
CA ASP A 265 8.12 9.53 -31.21
C ASP A 265 8.40 11.01 -30.85
N ALA A 266 9.41 11.64 -31.43
CA ALA A 266 9.91 12.95 -30.98
C ALA A 266 8.87 14.07 -31.12
N GLY A 267 8.05 14.04 -32.17
CA GLY A 267 6.95 14.98 -32.36
C GLY A 267 5.88 14.86 -31.26
N ASN A 268 5.49 13.63 -30.93
CA ASN A 268 4.51 13.34 -29.88
C ASN A 268 5.04 13.72 -28.50
N LEU A 269 6.30 13.38 -28.19
CA LEU A 269 6.94 13.72 -26.91
C LEU A 269 6.97 15.23 -26.67
N ARG A 270 7.33 16.04 -27.67
CA ARG A 270 7.29 17.50 -27.55
C ARG A 270 5.88 18.03 -27.32
N ALA A 271 4.91 17.57 -28.12
CA ALA A 271 3.52 18.00 -27.97
C ALA A 271 2.94 17.64 -26.59
N TRP A 272 3.23 16.45 -26.07
CA TRP A 272 2.81 16.02 -24.73
C TRP A 272 3.48 16.83 -23.63
N LEU A 273 4.77 17.16 -23.76
CA LEU A 273 5.49 18.00 -22.81
C LEU A 273 4.91 19.42 -22.75
N GLU A 274 4.66 20.05 -23.90
CA GLU A 274 4.04 21.38 -23.97
C GLU A 274 2.66 21.37 -23.28
N LYS A 275 1.85 20.35 -23.56
CA LYS A 275 0.53 20.20 -22.96
C LYS A 275 0.60 19.93 -21.46
N LEU A 276 1.56 19.13 -21.00
CA LEU A 276 1.80 18.89 -19.58
C LEU A 276 2.23 20.17 -18.84
N VAL A 277 3.13 20.96 -19.41
CA VAL A 277 3.56 22.25 -18.85
C VAL A 277 2.38 23.22 -18.76
N ALA A 278 1.48 23.22 -19.74
CA ALA A 278 0.26 24.04 -19.71
C ALA A 278 -0.71 23.61 -18.61
N LEU A 279 -0.88 22.30 -18.37
CA LEU A 279 -1.77 21.75 -17.34
C LEU A 279 -1.17 21.78 -15.93
N ASP A 280 0.16 21.73 -15.80
CA ASP A 280 0.88 21.76 -14.53
C ASP A 280 2.10 22.69 -14.59
N PRO A 281 1.91 24.01 -14.46
CA PRO A 281 2.99 24.99 -14.58
C PRO A 281 4.03 24.93 -13.45
N THR A 282 3.74 24.21 -12.35
CA THR A 282 4.51 24.27 -11.09
C THR A 282 5.10 22.93 -10.65
N PRO A 283 5.90 22.30 -11.51
CA PRO A 283 7.11 21.59 -11.08
C PRO A 283 8.25 21.76 -12.11
N ARG A 284 8.69 23.01 -12.35
CA ARG A 284 9.67 23.39 -13.39
C ARG A 284 10.92 22.49 -13.46
N GLY A 285 11.44 22.05 -12.31
CA GLY A 285 12.61 21.18 -12.28
C GLY A 285 12.40 19.83 -12.98
N ARG A 286 11.24 19.18 -12.75
CA ARG A 286 10.92 17.86 -13.30
C ARG A 286 10.66 17.92 -14.80
N TRP A 287 9.93 18.93 -15.28
CA TRP A 287 9.66 19.07 -16.71
C TRP A 287 10.91 19.40 -17.53
N ASN A 288 11.85 20.14 -16.94
CA ASN A 288 13.15 20.41 -17.57
C ASN A 288 13.98 19.14 -17.79
N ASP A 289 13.81 18.11 -16.95
CA ASP A 289 14.50 16.83 -17.16
C ASP A 289 13.96 16.11 -18.40
N PHE A 290 12.64 16.13 -18.64
CA PHE A 290 12.07 15.63 -19.90
C PHE A 290 12.51 16.44 -21.10
N ASP A 291 12.53 17.76 -21.01
CA ASP A 291 12.96 18.63 -22.11
C ASP A 291 14.42 18.33 -22.50
N ARG A 292 15.31 18.19 -21.50
CA ARG A 292 16.70 17.79 -21.71
C ARG A 292 16.80 16.42 -22.37
N GLU A 293 16.09 15.43 -21.84
CA GLU A 293 16.15 14.07 -22.37
C GLU A 293 15.63 14.01 -23.81
N ILE A 294 14.53 14.72 -24.12
CA ILE A 294 13.98 14.83 -25.48
C ILE A 294 14.99 15.51 -26.41
N GLY A 295 15.65 16.57 -25.95
CA GLY A 295 16.70 17.27 -26.70
C GLY A 295 17.91 16.39 -27.02
N GLU A 296 18.26 15.45 -26.14
CA GLU A 296 19.38 14.52 -26.35
C GLU A 296 19.07 13.42 -27.40
N MET A 297 17.80 13.19 -27.75
CA MET A 297 17.38 12.19 -28.75
C MET A 297 17.59 12.63 -30.20
N GLY A 298 17.50 13.95 -30.46
CA GLY A 298 17.68 14.57 -31.78
C GLY A 298 19.15 14.72 -32.17
#